data_AF-A0A485CU75-F1
#
_entry.id   AF-A0A485CU75-F1
#
_cell.length_a   1.000
_cell.length_b   1.000
_cell.length_c   1.000
_cell.angle_alpha   90.00
_cell.angle_beta   90.00
_cell.angle_gamma   90.00
#
_symmetry.space_group_name_H-M   'P 1'
#
loop_
_entity.id
_entity.type
_entity.pdbx_description
1 polymer ?
#
loop_
_entity_poly.entity_id
_entity_poly.type
_entity_poly.pdbx_seq_one_letter_code
_entity_poly.pdbx_strand_id
1 'polypeptide(L)'
;MVVLDADSVMTGECLTGLVRLMEANPNAGIIQSSPRASGMDTLYARCQQFATRVYGPLFTAGLHFWQLGESHYWGHNAIIRVKPLSSTARWRRCREKVHLPGRFCRTTSWKRR
;
A
#
# COMPACT_ATOMS: atom_id res chain seq x y z
N MET A 1 7.57 -10.86 4.59
CA MET A 1 8.51 -9.73 4.65
C MET A 1 7.72 -8.45 4.48
N VAL A 2 7.92 -7.43 5.31
CA VAL A 2 7.27 -6.12 5.17
C VAL A 2 8.32 -5.12 4.68
N VAL A 3 7.95 -4.32 3.68
CA VAL A 3 8.78 -3.22 3.16
C VAL A 3 8.19 -1.91 3.65
N LEU A 4 8.99 -1.12 4.37
CA LEU A 4 8.60 0.14 4.99
C LEU A 4 9.69 1.19 4.72
N ASP A 5 9.28 2.37 4.23
CA ASP A 5 10.20 3.47 4.01
C ASP A 5 10.50 4.24 5.31
N ALA A 6 11.67 4.87 5.37
CA ALA A 6 12.16 5.60 6.55
C ALA A 6 11.37 6.88 6.89
N ASP A 7 10.52 7.34 5.98
CA ASP A 7 9.61 8.48 6.12
C ASP A 7 8.14 8.03 6.29
N SER A 8 7.89 6.72 6.27
CA SER A 8 6.55 6.16 6.37
C SER A 8 6.22 5.75 7.81
N VAL A 9 5.06 6.18 8.29
CA VAL A 9 4.48 5.73 9.56
C VAL A 9 3.25 4.89 9.25
N MET A 10 3.20 3.67 9.79
CA MET A 10 2.07 2.75 9.67
C MET A 10 1.57 2.37 11.06
N THR A 11 0.25 2.34 11.23
CA THR A 11 -0.37 1.86 12.47
C THR A 11 -0.20 0.34 12.61
N GLY A 12 -0.11 -0.16 13.84
CA GLY A 12 -0.08 -1.61 14.10
C GLY A 12 -1.32 -2.34 13.58
N GLU A 13 -2.48 -1.67 13.60
CA GLU A 13 -3.71 -2.16 12.96
C GLU A 13 -3.55 -2.35 11.45
N CYS A 14 -2.83 -1.46 10.77
CA CYS A 14 -2.56 -1.64 9.34
C CYS A 14 -1.64 -2.83 9.09
N LEU A 15 -0.57 -2.98 9.88
CA LEU A 15 0.35 -4.10 9.76
C LEU A 15 -0.35 -5.44 9.97
N THR A 16 -1.16 -5.55 11.03
CA THR A 16 -1.95 -6.75 11.31
C THR A 16 -3.02 -6.98 10.24
N GLY A 17 -3.64 -5.93 9.71
CA GLY A 17 -4.53 -6.00 8.55
C GLY A 17 -3.84 -6.57 7.31
N LEU A 18 -2.63 -6.11 6.99
CA LEU A 18 -1.84 -6.63 5.87
C LEU A 18 -1.49 -8.11 6.03
N VAL A 19 -1.13 -8.54 7.25
CA VAL A 19 -0.88 -9.96 7.55
C VAL A 19 -2.14 -10.78 7.36
N ARG A 20 -3.27 -10.37 7.94
CA ARG A 20 -4.57 -11.06 7.78
C ARG A 20 -4.98 -11.19 6.33
N LEU A 21 -4.77 -10.16 5.53
CA LEU A 21 -5.04 -10.22 4.09
C LEU A 21 -4.11 -11.18 3.35
N MET A 22 -2.83 -11.22 3.73
CA MET A 22 -1.87 -12.16 3.16
C MET A 22 -2.17 -13.62 3.55
N GLU A 23 -2.72 -13.84 4.74
CA GLU A 23 -3.20 -15.17 5.18
C GLU A 23 -4.47 -15.58 4.43
N ALA A 24 -5.43 -14.66 4.29
CA ALA A 24 -6.69 -14.91 3.60
C ALA A 24 -6.53 -15.13 2.08
N ASN A 25 -5.41 -14.69 1.48
CA ASN A 25 -5.14 -14.82 0.05
C ASN A 25 -3.84 -15.58 -0.20
N PRO A 26 -3.87 -16.93 -0.20
CA PRO A 26 -2.67 -17.76 -0.40
C PRO A 26 -1.95 -17.49 -1.74
N ASN A 27 -2.71 -17.12 -2.77
CA ASN A 27 -2.20 -16.84 -4.12
C ASN A 27 -1.56 -15.44 -4.24
N ALA A 28 -1.79 -14.56 -3.26
CA ALA A 28 -1.19 -13.24 -3.26
C ALA A 28 0.31 -13.32 -2.94
N GLY A 29 1.14 -12.86 -3.87
CA GLY A 29 2.58 -12.65 -3.69
C GLY A 29 2.92 -11.31 -3.04
N ILE A 30 2.14 -10.26 -3.30
CA ILE A 30 2.35 -8.92 -2.73
C ILE A 30 1.04 -8.18 -2.49
N ILE A 31 0.89 -7.60 -1.30
CA ILE A 31 -0.23 -6.74 -0.93
C ILE A 31 0.33 -5.40 -0.49
N GLN A 32 -0.18 -4.31 -1.06
CA GLN A 32 0.29 -2.96 -0.81
C GLN A 32 -0.83 -2.07 -0.26
N SER A 33 -0.49 -1.24 0.73
CA SER A 33 -1.39 -0.21 1.26
C SER A 33 -1.36 1.07 0.41
N SER A 34 -2.47 1.81 0.38
CA SER A 34 -2.51 3.13 -0.27
C SER A 34 -1.96 4.20 0.69
N PRO A 35 -0.84 4.87 0.37
CA PRO A 35 -0.26 5.88 1.24
C PRO A 35 -1.08 7.18 1.21
N ARG A 36 -1.07 7.89 2.34
CA ARG A 36 -1.60 9.25 2.46
C ARG A 36 -0.46 10.20 2.78
N ALA A 37 -0.39 11.34 2.09
CA ALA A 37 0.57 12.37 2.47
C ALA A 37 0.18 13.00 3.82
N SER A 38 1.15 13.25 4.70
CA SER A 38 0.91 13.99 5.96
C SER A 38 2.18 14.69 6.46
N GLY A 39 2.11 15.43 7.57
CA GLY A 39 3.30 15.84 8.32
C GLY A 39 4.06 17.07 7.80
N MET A 40 3.65 17.66 6.68
CA MET A 40 4.31 18.86 6.12
C MET A 40 3.38 20.08 6.16
N ASP A 41 3.94 21.25 6.52
CA ASP A 41 3.17 22.48 6.80
C ASP A 41 3.34 23.57 5.72
N THR A 42 4.08 23.32 4.65
CA THR A 42 4.18 24.26 3.52
C THR A 42 2.87 24.34 2.74
N LEU A 43 2.56 25.49 2.14
CA LEU A 43 1.35 25.69 1.32
C LEU A 43 1.21 24.60 0.25
N TYR A 44 2.29 24.33 -0.49
CA TYR A 44 2.33 23.27 -1.50
C TYR A 44 2.01 21.89 -0.91
N ALA A 45 2.63 21.54 0.22
CA ALA A 45 2.39 20.24 0.85
C ALA A 45 0.96 20.11 1.38
N ARG A 46 0.36 21.19 1.91
CA ARG A 46 -1.04 21.19 2.36
C ARG A 46 -2.00 21.03 1.18
N CYS A 47 -1.72 21.68 0.04
CA CYS A 47 -2.46 21.44 -1.20
C CYS A 47 -2.38 19.97 -1.64
N GLN A 48 -1.18 19.37 -1.61
CA GLN A 48 -0.99 17.96 -1.97
C GLN A 48 -1.68 17.00 -0.99
N GLN A 49 -1.62 17.26 0.31
CA GLN A 49 -2.34 16.50 1.34
C GLN A 49 -3.86 16.58 1.14
N PHE A 50 -4.37 17.77 0.82
CA PHE A 50 -5.79 17.96 0.51
C PHE A 50 -6.20 17.17 -0.73
N ALA A 51 -5.48 17.36 -1.83
CA ALA A 51 -5.76 16.70 -3.10
C ALA A 51 -5.76 15.17 -2.91
N THR A 52 -4.67 14.61 -2.36
CA THR A 52 -4.56 13.15 -2.12
C THR A 52 -5.65 12.60 -1.20
N ARG A 53 -6.21 13.41 -0.30
CA ARG A 53 -7.32 12.99 0.58
C ARG A 53 -8.68 13.00 -0.13
N VAL A 54 -8.88 13.93 -1.07
CA VAL A 54 -10.14 14.06 -1.84
C VAL A 54 -10.18 13.08 -3.00
N TYR A 55 -9.18 13.08 -3.88
CA TYR A 55 -9.20 12.25 -5.09
C TYR A 55 -8.56 10.88 -4.89
N GLY A 56 -7.71 10.70 -3.88
CA GLY A 56 -6.91 9.47 -3.69
C GLY A 56 -7.74 8.18 -3.62
N PRO A 57 -8.85 8.12 -2.86
CA PRO A 57 -9.71 6.93 -2.83
C PRO A 57 -10.34 6.62 -4.19
N LEU A 58 -10.81 7.63 -4.92
CA LEU A 58 -11.41 7.48 -6.24
C LEU A 58 -10.36 6.99 -7.26
N PHE A 59 -9.17 7.59 -7.24
CA PHE A 59 -8.06 7.18 -8.08
C PHE A 59 -7.64 5.74 -7.78
N THR A 60 -7.51 5.36 -6.51
CA THR A 60 -7.15 4.00 -6.11
C THR A 60 -8.21 2.99 -6.58
N ALA A 61 -9.50 3.30 -6.42
CA ALA A 61 -10.59 2.43 -6.88
C ALA A 61 -10.59 2.26 -8.42
N GLY A 62 -10.43 3.36 -9.17
CA GLY A 62 -10.32 3.31 -10.63
C GLY A 62 -9.09 2.51 -11.07
N LEU A 63 -7.95 2.72 -10.42
CA LEU A 63 -6.73 1.97 -10.69
C LEU A 63 -6.93 0.46 -10.47
N HIS A 64 -7.64 0.07 -9.41
CA HIS A 64 -8.00 -1.32 -9.13
C HIS A 64 -8.92 -1.91 -10.21
N PHE A 65 -9.93 -1.15 -10.66
CA PHE A 65 -10.84 -1.58 -11.71
C PHE A 65 -10.08 -1.94 -12.99
N TRP A 66 -9.18 -1.06 -13.43
CA TRP A 66 -8.42 -1.28 -14.67
C TRP A 66 -7.36 -2.39 -14.55
N GLN A 67 -6.84 -2.64 -13.35
CA GLN A 67 -5.76 -3.62 -13.14
C GLN A 67 -6.26 -5.04 -12.91
N LEU A 68 -7.58 -5.26 -12.78
CA LEU A 68 -8.24 -6.57 -12.82
C LEU A 68 -7.56 -7.66 -11.96
N GLY A 69 -7.00 -7.27 -10.81
CA GLY A 69 -6.34 -8.18 -9.86
C GLY A 69 -4.81 -8.12 -9.84
N GLU A 70 -4.17 -7.43 -10.78
CA GLU A 70 -2.78 -7.00 -10.63
C GLU A 70 -2.71 -5.71 -9.79
N SER A 71 -1.57 -5.41 -9.17
CA SER A 71 -1.38 -4.06 -8.62
C SER A 71 0.04 -3.58 -8.74
N HIS A 72 0.16 -2.26 -8.89
CA HIS A 72 1.44 -1.58 -8.92
C HIS A 72 2.13 -1.67 -7.57
N TYR A 73 3.41 -2.02 -7.62
CA TYR A 73 4.31 -1.91 -6.49
C TYR A 73 5.05 -0.59 -6.59
N TRP A 74 4.94 0.23 -5.55
CA TRP A 74 5.53 1.57 -5.53
C TRP A 74 6.88 1.62 -4.80
N GLY A 75 7.37 0.48 -4.31
CA GLY A 75 8.62 0.38 -3.57
C GLY A 75 8.45 0.24 -2.06
N HIS A 76 7.30 0.61 -1.51
CA HIS A 76 7.15 0.76 -0.06
C HIS A 76 5.73 0.44 0.46
N ASN A 77 5.62 0.32 1.78
CA ASN A 77 4.38 0.12 2.52
C ASN A 77 3.56 -1.10 2.05
N ALA A 78 4.28 -2.21 1.84
CA ALA A 78 3.77 -3.46 1.29
C ALA A 78 4.25 -4.67 2.09
N ILE A 79 3.46 -5.74 2.07
CA ILE A 79 3.84 -7.06 2.56
C ILE A 79 4.07 -8.00 1.38
N ILE A 80 5.22 -8.68 1.38
CA ILE A 80 5.70 -9.56 0.32
C ILE A 80 5.88 -10.98 0.88
N ARG A 81 5.38 -11.97 0.15
CA ARG A 81 5.58 -13.40 0.45
C ARG A 81 6.97 -13.83 -0.03
N VAL A 82 7.75 -14.45 0.85
CA VAL A 82 9.16 -14.80 0.57
C VAL A 82 9.29 -16.09 -0.25
N LYS A 83 8.42 -17.09 -0.05
CA LYS A 83 8.46 -18.37 -0.79
C LYS A 83 8.47 -18.21 -2.33
N PRO A 84 7.60 -17.37 -2.93
CA PRO A 84 7.65 -17.10 -4.37
C PRO A 84 8.91 -16.34 -4.83
N LEU A 85 9.51 -15.55 -3.93
CA LEU A 85 10.67 -14.70 -4.21
C LEU A 85 11.97 -15.51 -4.29
N SER A 86 12.11 -16.55 -3.47
CA SER A 86 13.35 -17.34 -3.36
C SER A 86 13.53 -18.38 -4.45
N SER A 87 12.44 -18.90 -5.04
CA SER A 87 12.51 -19.98 -6.04
C SER A 87 12.51 -19.50 -7.49
N THR A 88 12.17 -18.23 -7.73
CA THR A 88 11.99 -17.69 -9.08
C THR A 88 12.56 -16.28 -9.12
N ALA A 89 13.69 -16.07 -9.80
CA ALA A 89 14.19 -14.73 -10.18
C ALA A 89 13.28 -14.04 -11.23
N ARG A 90 11.97 -14.34 -11.21
CA ARG A 90 10.95 -13.86 -12.12
C ARG A 90 9.68 -13.63 -11.32
N TRP A 91 9.33 -12.35 -11.18
CA TRP A 91 8.03 -11.86 -10.69
C TRP A 91 6.89 -12.50 -11.50
N ARG A 92 6.47 -13.71 -11.15
CA ARG A 92 5.33 -14.35 -11.80
C ARG A 92 4.05 -13.94 -11.07
N ARG A 93 3.37 -12.99 -11.70
CA ARG A 93 1.93 -12.72 -11.72
C ARG A 93 1.18 -13.10 -10.45
N CYS A 94 0.97 -12.10 -9.60
CA CYS A 94 0.21 -12.19 -8.37
C CYS A 94 -1.29 -12.11 -8.71
N ARG A 95 -1.90 -13.24 -9.12
CA ARG A 95 -3.35 -13.28 -9.29
C ARG A 95 -4.00 -13.18 -7.91
N GLU A 96 -4.92 -12.22 -7.81
CA GLU A 96 -5.86 -12.03 -6.69
C GLU A 96 -5.29 -11.16 -5.56
N LYS A 97 -5.94 -10.01 -5.34
CA LYS A 97 -5.62 -9.09 -4.24
C LYS A 97 -6.88 -8.60 -3.54
N VAL A 98 -6.82 -8.64 -2.22
CA VAL A 98 -7.78 -8.01 -1.32
C VAL A 98 -7.24 -6.66 -0.88
N HIS A 99 -8.09 -5.64 -0.89
CA HIS A 99 -7.78 -4.28 -0.48
C HIS A 99 -8.22 -4.05 0.97
N LEU A 100 -7.38 -3.38 1.77
CA LEU A 100 -7.82 -2.84 3.07
C LEU A 100 -8.68 -1.60 2.79
N PRO A 101 -9.97 -1.57 3.17
CA PRO A 101 -10.75 -0.34 3.06
C PRO A 101 -10.01 0.79 3.79
N GLY A 102 -9.91 1.96 3.15
CA GLY A 102 -9.10 3.11 3.60
C GLY A 102 -9.44 3.70 4.99
N ARG A 103 -10.33 3.05 5.76
CA ARG A 103 -10.55 3.30 7.19
C ARG A 103 -9.51 2.62 8.08
N PHE A 104 -8.93 1.49 7.67
CA PHE A 104 -8.09 0.65 8.54
C PHE A 104 -6.57 0.91 8.44
N CYS A 105 -6.11 1.57 7.38
CA CYS A 105 -4.68 1.83 7.20
C CYS A 105 -4.37 3.33 7.14
N ARG A 106 -3.71 3.83 8.19
CA ARG A 106 -3.03 5.14 8.17
C ARG A 106 -1.58 4.89 7.86
N THR A 107 -1.27 4.74 6.58
CA THR A 107 0.09 4.86 6.08
C THR A 107 0.31 6.32 5.77
N THR A 108 1.17 6.99 6.51
CA THR A 108 1.56 8.36 6.18
C THR A 108 3.00 8.40 5.71
N SER A 109 3.22 8.84 4.48
CA SER A 109 4.55 9.21 3.97
C SER A 109 4.67 10.73 4.04
N TRP A 110 5.90 11.23 4.18
CA TRP A 110 6.32 12.60 4.50
C TRP A 110 6.44 12.89 6.00
N LYS A 111 7.71 12.95 6.42
CA LYS A 111 8.18 13.19 7.79
C LYS A 111 8.11 14.70 8.11
N ARG A 112 7.61 15.06 9.29
CA ARG A 112 7.96 16.36 9.92
C ARG A 112 9.48 16.39 10.07
N ARG A 113 10.15 17.34 9.42
CA ARG A 113 11.41 17.86 9.95
C ARG A 113 11.06 18.97 10.93
#